data_AF-A0A4V3B0E0-F1
#
_entry.id   AF-A0A4V3B0E0-F1
#
_cell.length_a   1.000
_cell.length_b   1.000
_cell.length_c   1.000
_cell.angle_alpha   90.00
_cell.angle_beta   90.00
_cell.angle_gamma   90.00
#
_symmetry.space_group_name_H-M   'P 1'
#
loop_
_entity.id
_entity.type
_entity.pdbx_description
1 polymer ?
#
loop_
_entity_poly.entity_id
_entity_poly.type
_entity_poly.pdbx_seq_one_letter_code
_entity_poly.pdbx_strand_id
1 'polypeptide(L)'
;MLKDRGNIKWQSAMMLPEYAKLLSEARVNYEKAEKPVIDEQTLHDIEISIHEAMEYNLLTEYHYFQDGSTHSVQGFVYFIDYNERHYRINDLNQQKVMIPFDILTAVNVLSDCIQLEEE
;
A
#
# COMPACT_ATOMS: atom_id res chain seq x y z
N MET A 1 25.81 55.21 20.42
CA MET A 1 25.53 55.07 18.98
C MET A 1 24.73 53.79 18.79
N LEU A 2 23.44 53.94 18.48
CA LEU A 2 22.48 52.85 18.36
C LEU A 2 22.22 52.61 16.87
N LYS A 3 22.81 51.56 16.29
CA LYS A 3 22.45 51.09 14.94
C LYS A 3 22.97 49.68 14.75
N ASP A 4 22.22 48.89 13.98
CA ASP A 4 22.56 47.55 13.51
C ASP A 4 22.11 46.33 14.36
N ARG A 5 20.84 46.33 14.80
CA ARG A 5 20.12 45.07 15.07
C ARG A 5 18.82 44.91 14.28
N GLY A 6 18.74 45.59 13.13
CA GLY A 6 17.54 45.62 12.28
C GLY A 6 17.69 44.90 10.94
N ASN A 7 18.93 44.72 10.44
CA ASN A 7 19.14 44.29 9.05
C ASN A 7 19.27 42.77 8.87
N ILE A 8 19.63 42.05 9.93
CA ILE A 8 19.86 40.59 9.88
C ILE A 8 18.54 39.81 9.78
N LYS A 9 17.43 40.37 10.27
CA LYS A 9 16.13 39.66 10.26
C LYS A 9 15.51 39.55 8.87
N TRP A 10 15.67 40.56 8.02
CA TRP A 10 15.04 40.60 6.70
C TRP A 10 15.77 39.74 5.66
N GLN A 11 17.10 39.54 5.83
CA GLN A 11 17.88 38.66 4.96
C GLN A 11 17.59 37.18 5.22
N SER A 12 17.42 36.77 6.49
CA SER A 12 16.99 35.41 6.82
C SER A 12 15.56 35.11 6.35
N ALA A 13 14.66 36.09 6.36
CA ALA A 13 13.28 35.93 5.89
C ALA A 13 13.18 35.67 4.37
N MET A 14 14.09 36.23 3.56
CA MET A 14 14.15 35.95 2.11
C MET A 14 14.87 34.64 1.76
N MET A 15 15.64 34.07 2.70
CA MET A 15 16.30 32.76 2.59
C MET A 15 15.43 31.59 3.08
N LEU A 16 14.15 31.83 3.37
CA LEU A 16 13.20 30.83 3.88
C LEU A 16 11.99 30.49 2.99
N PRO A 17 11.93 30.87 1.69
CA PRO A 17 11.06 30.18 0.73
C PRO A 17 11.68 28.88 0.20
N GLU A 18 12.97 28.87 -0.13
CA GLU A 18 13.63 27.67 -0.69
C GLU A 18 13.79 26.55 0.33
N TYR A 19 14.19 26.87 1.56
CA TYR A 19 14.29 25.87 2.63
C TYR A 19 12.93 25.33 3.09
N ALA A 20 11.86 26.13 3.01
CA ALA A 20 10.51 25.68 3.33
C ALA A 20 9.95 24.74 2.25
N LYS A 21 10.28 24.97 0.97
CA LYS A 21 9.97 24.02 -0.12
C LYS A 21 10.73 22.72 0.03
N LEU A 22 12.03 22.77 0.35
CA LEU A 22 12.84 21.58 0.59
C LEU A 22 12.30 20.75 1.77
N LEU A 23 11.84 21.40 2.85
CA LEU A 23 11.18 20.73 3.98
C LEU A 23 9.79 20.17 3.62
N SER A 24 9.02 20.85 2.77
CA SER A 24 7.72 20.36 2.30
C SER A 24 7.86 19.20 1.32
N GLU A 25 8.82 19.24 0.41
CA GLU A 25 9.14 18.15 -0.53
C GLU A 25 9.74 16.95 0.22
N ALA A 26 10.58 17.20 1.23
CA ALA A 26 11.06 16.16 2.13
C ALA A 26 9.91 15.55 2.95
N ARG A 27 8.95 16.36 3.43
CA ARG A 27 7.78 15.87 4.19
C ARG A 27 6.84 15.03 3.31
N VAL A 28 6.62 15.43 2.06
CA VAL A 28 5.87 14.64 1.06
C VAL A 28 6.59 13.34 0.69
N ASN A 29 7.92 13.28 0.80
CA ASN A 29 8.69 12.04 0.64
C ASN A 29 8.84 11.21 1.92
N TYR A 30 8.68 11.81 3.11
CA TYR A 30 8.72 11.12 4.41
C TYR A 30 7.35 10.59 4.87
N GLU A 31 6.24 11.11 4.35
CA GLU A 31 4.89 10.57 4.55
C GLU A 31 4.51 9.48 3.52
N LYS A 32 5.42 9.16 2.59
CA LYS A 32 5.36 7.89 1.87
C LYS A 32 5.97 6.85 2.78
N ALA A 33 5.15 6.22 3.63
CA ALA A 33 5.60 5.02 4.33
C ALA A 33 6.27 4.11 3.28
N GLU A 34 7.52 3.73 3.54
CA GLU A 34 8.31 2.94 2.60
C GLU A 34 7.48 1.70 2.25
N LYS A 35 7.24 1.50 0.94
CA LYS A 35 6.53 0.32 0.44
C LYS A 35 7.13 -0.88 1.19
N PRO A 36 6.32 -1.65 1.93
CA PRO A 36 6.84 -2.74 2.73
C PRO A 36 7.67 -3.63 1.80
N VAL A 37 8.93 -3.83 2.18
CA VAL A 37 9.83 -4.69 1.39
C VAL A 37 9.29 -6.10 1.52
N ILE A 38 8.65 -6.58 0.46
CA ILE A 38 8.14 -7.94 0.37
C ILE A 38 9.35 -8.81 0.02
N ASP A 39 9.73 -9.69 0.94
CA ASP A 39 10.75 -10.70 0.67
C ASP A 39 10.20 -11.77 -0.30
N GLU A 40 11.07 -12.48 -1.01
CA GLU A 40 10.65 -13.54 -1.95
C GLU A 40 9.77 -14.59 -1.27
N GLN A 41 10.02 -14.89 0.01
CA GLN A 41 9.20 -15.82 0.76
C GLN A 41 7.76 -15.31 0.93
N THR A 42 7.59 -14.05 1.36
CA THR A 42 6.26 -13.44 1.53
C THR A 42 5.51 -13.32 0.21
N LEU A 43 6.21 -13.01 -0.89
CA LEU A 43 5.60 -12.98 -2.21
C LEU A 43 5.07 -14.36 -2.60
N HIS A 44 5.83 -15.41 -2.33
CA HIS A 44 5.41 -16.79 -2.59
C HIS A 44 4.18 -17.18 -1.77
N ASP A 45 4.15 -16.85 -0.47
CA ASP A 45 3.00 -17.09 0.40
C ASP A 45 1.73 -16.39 -0.10
N ILE A 46 1.87 -15.14 -0.58
CA ILE A 46 0.79 -14.38 -1.21
C ILE A 46 0.29 -15.09 -2.46
N GLU A 47 1.18 -15.53 -3.35
CA GLU A 47 0.78 -16.26 -4.55
C GLU A 47 0.02 -17.54 -4.19
N ILE A 48 0.54 -18.36 -3.27
CA ILE A 48 -0.14 -19.57 -2.79
C ILE A 48 -1.54 -19.23 -2.27
N SER A 49 -1.63 -18.26 -1.35
CA SER A 49 -2.90 -17.85 -0.74
C SER A 49 -3.93 -17.40 -1.77
N ILE A 50 -3.49 -16.68 -2.81
CA ILE A 50 -4.36 -16.24 -3.91
C ILE A 50 -4.84 -17.42 -4.74
N HIS A 51 -3.96 -18.37 -5.06
CA HIS A 51 -4.34 -19.57 -5.83
C HIS A 51 -5.31 -20.44 -5.04
N GLU A 52 -5.08 -20.64 -3.74
CA GLU A 52 -6.00 -21.35 -2.85
C GLU A 52 -7.35 -20.62 -2.77
N ALA A 53 -7.33 -19.29 -2.60
CA ALA A 53 -8.56 -18.50 -2.57
C ALA A 53 -9.35 -18.61 -3.88
N MET A 54 -8.69 -18.73 -5.04
CA MET A 54 -9.34 -18.99 -6.32
C MET A 54 -9.92 -20.40 -6.42
N GLU A 55 -9.15 -21.42 -6.02
CA GLU A 55 -9.54 -22.83 -6.13
C GLU A 55 -10.77 -23.14 -5.29
N TYR A 56 -10.77 -22.64 -4.05
CA TYR A 56 -11.85 -22.87 -3.08
C TYR A 56 -12.88 -21.74 -3.03
N ASN A 57 -12.74 -20.71 -3.88
CA ASN A 57 -13.57 -19.51 -3.90
C ASN A 57 -13.78 -18.92 -2.48
N LEU A 58 -12.67 -18.70 -1.78
CA LEU A 58 -12.65 -18.29 -0.37
C LEU A 58 -12.71 -16.76 -0.23
N LEU A 59 -13.39 -16.33 0.84
CA LEU A 59 -13.39 -14.92 1.20
C LEU A 59 -11.98 -14.55 1.68
N THR A 60 -11.38 -13.56 1.04
CA THR A 60 -10.01 -13.17 1.28
C THR A 60 -9.90 -11.65 1.43
N GLU A 61 -9.11 -11.22 2.39
CA GLU A 61 -8.75 -9.84 2.63
C GLU A 61 -7.41 -9.53 1.96
N TYR A 62 -7.43 -8.54 1.06
CA TYR A 62 -6.26 -8.08 0.33
C TYR A 62 -5.83 -6.74 0.91
N HIS A 63 -4.62 -6.70 1.46
CA HIS A 63 -4.00 -5.46 1.93
C HIS A 63 -3.10 -4.89 0.84
N TYR A 64 -3.33 -3.64 0.48
CA TYR A 64 -2.52 -2.93 -0.50
C TYR A 64 -2.09 -1.58 0.04
N PHE A 65 -0.90 -1.15 -0.37
CA PHE A 65 -0.30 0.09 0.07
C PHE A 65 -0.41 1.15 -1.04
N GLN A 66 -1.12 2.24 -0.75
CA GLN A 66 -1.32 3.33 -1.71
C GLN A 66 -1.25 4.67 -0.98
N ASP A 67 -0.55 5.64 -1.58
CA ASP A 67 -0.49 7.04 -1.10
C ASP A 67 -0.06 7.20 0.38
N GLY A 68 0.86 6.34 0.85
CA GLY A 68 1.35 6.42 2.24
C GLY A 68 0.47 5.70 3.27
N SER A 69 -0.64 5.09 2.85
CA SER A 69 -1.59 4.39 3.73
C SER A 69 -1.81 2.95 3.28
N THR A 70 -1.99 2.05 4.26
CA THR A 70 -2.42 0.66 4.00
C THR A 70 -3.93 0.62 3.93
N HIS A 71 -4.45 0.15 2.80
CA HIS A 71 -5.86 -0.12 2.58
C HIS A 71 -6.09 -1.62 2.56
N SER A 72 -7.31 -2.04 2.92
CA SER A 72 -7.74 -3.42 2.76
C SER A 72 -9.05 -3.49 1.98
N VAL A 73 -9.23 -4.58 1.26
CA VAL A 73 -10.48 -4.92 0.57
C VAL A 73 -10.77 -6.39 0.76
N GLN A 74 -12.03 -6.70 1.03
CA GLN A 74 -12.49 -8.06 1.28
C GLN A 74 -13.33 -8.54 0.11
N GLY A 75 -12.97 -9.68 -0.46
CA GLY A 75 -13.69 -10.20 -1.60
C GLY A 75 -13.14 -11.53 -2.10
N PHE A 76 -13.61 -11.91 -3.27
CA PHE A 76 -13.23 -13.14 -3.96
C PHE A 76 -12.44 -12.78 -5.22
N VAL A 77 -11.21 -13.25 -5.34
CA VAL A 77 -10.45 -13.07 -6.58
C VAL A 77 -11.00 -14.03 -7.64
N TYR A 78 -11.48 -13.47 -8.74
CA TYR A 78 -12.12 -14.25 -9.81
C TYR A 78 -11.21 -14.41 -11.02
N PHE A 79 -10.22 -13.52 -11.17
CA PHE A 79 -9.32 -13.52 -12.30
C PHE A 79 -8.00 -12.84 -11.97
N ILE A 80 -6.92 -13.43 -12.47
CA ILE A 80 -5.56 -12.90 -12.38
C ILE A 80 -5.11 -12.56 -13.80
N ASP A 81 -4.77 -11.30 -14.03
CA ASP A 81 -4.19 -10.87 -15.30
C ASP A 81 -2.67 -10.80 -15.16
N TYR A 82 -1.97 -11.82 -15.66
CA TYR A 82 -0.49 -11.86 -15.64
C TYR A 82 0.15 -10.94 -16.69
N ASN A 83 -0.59 -10.61 -17.76
CA ASN A 83 -0.11 -9.72 -18.81
C ASN A 83 -0.08 -8.27 -18.32
N GLU A 84 -1.17 -7.81 -17.72
CA GLU A 84 -1.27 -6.48 -17.15
C GLU A 84 -0.74 -6.40 -15.71
N ARG A 85 -0.53 -7.55 -15.03
CA ARG A 85 -0.11 -7.68 -13.62
C ARG A 85 -1.12 -7.06 -12.63
N HIS A 86 -2.40 -7.42 -12.77
CA HIS A 86 -3.49 -6.97 -11.89
C HIS A 86 -4.38 -8.13 -11.44
N TYR A 87 -4.75 -8.12 -10.15
CA TYR A 87 -5.78 -8.99 -9.58
C TYR A 87 -7.15 -8.35 -9.76
N ARG A 88 -8.14 -9.13 -10.20
CA ARG A 88 -9.52 -8.70 -10.27
C ARG A 88 -10.33 -9.41 -9.19
N ILE A 89 -10.83 -8.63 -8.26
CA ILE A 89 -11.52 -9.08 -7.06
C ILE A 89 -12.97 -8.60 -7.14
N ASN A 90 -13.89 -9.49 -6.81
CA ASN A 90 -15.27 -9.12 -6.56
C ASN A 90 -15.43 -8.88 -5.06
N ASP A 91 -15.69 -7.62 -4.70
CA ASP A 91 -16.04 -7.24 -3.34
C ASP A 91 -17.35 -7.89 -2.90
N LEU A 92 -17.63 -7.93 -1.60
CA LEU A 92 -18.90 -8.42 -1.04
C LEU A 92 -20.14 -7.75 -1.67
N ASN A 93 -20.00 -6.50 -2.13
CA ASN A 93 -21.04 -5.76 -2.83
C ASN A 93 -21.15 -6.09 -4.33
N GLN A 94 -20.48 -7.14 -4.82
CA GLN A 94 -20.33 -7.49 -6.24
C GLN A 94 -19.69 -6.37 -7.09
N GLN A 95 -18.97 -5.45 -6.45
CA GLN A 95 -18.19 -4.44 -7.15
C GLN A 95 -16.85 -5.03 -7.58
N LYS A 96 -16.47 -4.77 -8.84
CA LYS A 96 -15.19 -5.22 -9.39
C LYS A 96 -14.11 -4.25 -8.95
N VAL A 97 -13.19 -4.73 -8.15
CA VAL A 97 -12.00 -4.02 -7.70
C VAL A 97 -10.80 -4.58 -8.45
N MET A 98 -9.96 -3.69 -8.97
CA MET A 98 -8.72 -4.05 -9.66
C MET A 98 -7.54 -3.61 -8.79
N ILE A 99 -6.67 -4.56 -8.44
CA ILE A 99 -5.49 -4.31 -7.60
C ILE A 99 -4.23 -4.70 -8.38
N PRO A 100 -3.33 -3.76 -8.70
CA PRO A 100 -2.02 -4.07 -9.25
C PRO A 100 -1.18 -4.95 -8.32
N PHE A 101 -0.38 -5.85 -8.88
CA PHE A 101 0.51 -6.71 -8.08
C PHE A 101 1.53 -5.88 -7.29
N ASP A 102 1.94 -4.74 -7.85
CA ASP A 102 2.99 -3.92 -7.27
C ASP A 102 2.56 -3.29 -5.94
N ILE A 103 1.27 -3.04 -5.71
CA ILE A 103 0.80 -2.40 -4.48
C ILE A 103 0.32 -3.39 -3.43
N LEU A 104 0.12 -4.66 -3.81
CA LEU A 104 -0.34 -5.69 -2.89
C LEU A 104 0.75 -6.00 -1.87
N THR A 105 0.41 -5.94 -0.59
CA THR A 105 1.33 -6.09 0.54
C THR A 105 1.13 -7.41 1.28
N ALA A 106 -0.13 -7.80 1.50
CA ALA A 106 -0.47 -9.01 2.22
C ALA A 106 -1.83 -9.52 1.79
N VAL A 107 -2.05 -10.82 1.94
CA VAL A 107 -3.30 -11.50 1.64
C VAL A 107 -3.63 -12.39 2.83
N ASN A 108 -4.81 -12.20 3.40
CA ASN A 108 -5.31 -12.99 4.53
C ASN A 108 -6.59 -13.67 4.11
N VAL A 109 -6.58 -15.01 4.08
CA VAL A 109 -7.80 -15.78 3.84
C VAL A 109 -8.66 -15.72 5.10
N LEU A 110 -9.85 -15.14 5.00
CA LEU A 110 -10.79 -14.97 6.13
C LEU A 110 -11.67 -16.20 6.36
N SER A 111 -11.57 -17.19 5.48
CA SER A 111 -12.38 -18.40 5.58
C SER A 111 -11.81 -19.30 6.67
N ASP A 112 -12.64 -19.57 7.68
CA ASP A 112 -12.42 -20.62 8.66
C ASP A 112 -12.01 -21.89 7.91
N CYS A 113 -10.83 -22.36 8.22
CA CYS A 113 -10.37 -23.69 7.92
C CYS A 113 -11.44 -24.69 8.41
N ILE A 114 -12.34 -25.10 7.52
CA ILE A 114 -12.95 -26.41 7.67
C ILE A 114 -11.78 -27.36 7.47
N GLN A 115 -11.19 -27.76 8.60
CA GLN A 115 -10.26 -28.87 8.66
C GLN A 115 -10.97 -30.05 8.00
N LEU A 116 -10.58 -30.37 6.78
CA LEU A 116 -10.86 -31.69 6.25
C LEU A 116 -9.99 -32.63 7.09
N GLU A 117 -10.60 -33.18 8.12
CA GLU A 117 -10.21 -34.46 8.71
C GLU A 117 -10.01 -35.45 7.56
N GLU A 118 -8.76 -35.71 7.20
CA GLU A 118 -8.42 -36.99 6.56
C GLU A 118 -8.20 -37.99 7.69
N GLU A 119 -9.17 -38.92 7.78
CA GLU A 119 -9.24 -40.08 8.68
C GLU A 119 -8.31 -41.22 8.20
#